data_AF-A0A6N8HDK8-F1
#
_entry.id   AF-A0A6N8HDK8-F1
#
_cell.length_a   1.000
_cell.length_b   1.000
_cell.length_c   1.000
_cell.angle_alpha   90.00
_cell.angle_beta   90.00
_cell.angle_gamma   90.00
#
_symmetry.space_group_name_H-M   'P 1'
#
loop_
_entity.id
_entity.type
_entity.pdbx_description
1 polymer ?
#
loop_
_entity_poly.entity_id
_entity_poly.type
_entity_poly.pdbx_seq_one_letter_code
_entity_poly.pdbx_strand_id
1 'polypeptide(L)'
;MREINIKLLLPYNWGHIRKIKIYDNKKQLITKIMHGEELTLNIDSDIEEVIIKLDFYKSVIKIPKNEKVYLGLYMDFRDRFPFKYLDTLKRKCLTGRFMTEEEYENFNLSFYTESFRWVPKAGIDKPTVFLGLLLSVAIVALSIIQQQNPHQDIVFFIGASGIISLALLYFEKDKVELYDYRNRMIASGCSFILAGLLASSSLSAGALLVVLGFTFILRSVAGVKRLFNAANLT
;
A
#
# COMPACT_ATOMS: atom_id res chain seq x y z
N MET A 1 18.64 15.77 -32.88
CA MET A 1 17.85 14.69 -32.25
C MET A 1 18.71 14.08 -31.16
N ARG A 2 18.13 13.79 -30.00
CA ARG A 2 18.81 13.14 -28.87
C ARG A 2 18.06 11.85 -28.52
N GLU A 3 18.79 10.82 -28.16
CA GLU A 3 18.25 9.52 -27.77
C GLU A 3 18.14 9.44 -26.25
N ILE A 4 16.94 9.20 -25.73
CA ILE A 4 16.70 8.93 -24.31
C ILE A 4 16.27 7.49 -24.14
N ASN A 5 17.05 6.74 -23.36
CA ASN A 5 16.71 5.42 -22.87
C ASN A 5 16.08 5.55 -21.48
N ILE A 6 14.84 5.09 -21.31
CA ILE A 6 14.05 5.26 -20.10
C ILE A 6 13.72 3.89 -19.53
N LYS A 7 14.07 3.65 -18.26
CA LYS A 7 13.72 2.45 -17.49
C LYS A 7 12.90 2.86 -16.27
N LEU A 8 11.75 2.21 -16.05
CA LEU A 8 10.88 2.50 -14.90
C LEU A 8 10.83 1.34 -13.91
N LEU A 9 11.27 1.60 -12.68
CA LEU A 9 11.19 0.65 -11.57
C LEU A 9 10.42 1.25 -10.39
N LEU A 10 9.38 0.55 -9.95
CA LEU A 10 8.54 0.92 -8.82
C LEU A 10 8.60 -0.20 -7.77
N PRO A 11 8.52 0.12 -6.47
CA PRO A 11 8.50 -0.88 -5.40
C PRO A 11 7.12 -1.56 -5.28
N TYR A 12 7.03 -2.71 -4.60
CA TYR A 12 5.77 -3.33 -4.13
C TYR A 12 4.64 -3.48 -5.16
N ASN A 13 4.93 -3.90 -6.40
CA ASN A 13 3.92 -3.98 -7.45
C ASN A 13 3.15 -2.66 -7.70
N TRP A 14 3.62 -1.52 -7.14
CA TRP A 14 2.95 -0.24 -7.30
C TRP A 14 2.99 0.15 -8.76
N GLY A 15 1.83 0.51 -9.30
CA GLY A 15 1.73 0.95 -10.68
C GLY A 15 1.91 -0.15 -11.73
N HIS A 16 1.86 -1.45 -11.39
CA HIS A 16 1.89 -2.53 -12.41
C HIS A 16 0.82 -2.36 -13.50
N ILE A 17 -0.30 -1.72 -13.17
CA ILE A 17 -1.41 -1.48 -14.10
C ILE A 17 -1.42 -0.03 -14.61
N ARG A 18 -0.70 0.89 -13.95
CA ARG A 18 -0.78 2.33 -14.26
C ARG A 18 0.42 2.78 -15.10
N LYS A 19 0.09 3.37 -16.24
CA LYS A 19 1.04 4.01 -17.15
C LYS A 19 1.43 5.39 -16.64
N ILE A 20 2.70 5.59 -16.33
CA ILE A 20 3.27 6.91 -16.00
C ILE A 20 3.38 7.72 -17.29
N LYS A 21 2.89 8.96 -17.26
CA LYS A 21 2.91 9.86 -18.42
C LYS A 21 4.17 10.71 -18.41
N ILE A 22 4.84 10.78 -19.56
CA ILE A 22 6.07 11.54 -19.77
C ILE A 22 5.77 12.65 -20.77
N TYR A 23 6.01 13.89 -20.37
CA TYR A 23 5.76 15.09 -21.17
C TYR A 23 7.05 15.88 -21.42
N ASP A 24 7.04 16.70 -22.46
CA ASP A 24 8.11 17.66 -22.76
C ASP A 24 7.97 18.98 -21.95
N ASN A 25 8.87 19.93 -22.20
CA ASN A 25 8.84 21.29 -21.67
C ASN A 25 7.58 22.09 -22.07
N LYS A 26 6.97 21.78 -23.23
CA LYS A 26 5.71 22.39 -23.71
C LYS A 26 4.46 21.68 -23.16
N LYS A 27 4.62 20.70 -22.27
CA LYS A 27 3.56 19.86 -21.69
C LYS A 27 2.83 18.99 -22.72
N GLN A 28 3.45 18.72 -23.87
CA GLN A 28 2.97 17.73 -24.82
C GLN A 28 3.37 16.34 -24.35
N LEU A 29 2.48 15.37 -24.53
CA LEU A 29 2.72 14.00 -24.11
C LEU A 29 3.70 13.34 -25.09
N ILE A 30 4.88 12.98 -24.61
CA ILE A 30 5.89 12.26 -25.39
C ILE A 30 5.53 10.78 -25.41
N THR A 31 5.38 10.17 -24.24
CA THR A 31 5.10 8.74 -24.12
C THR A 31 4.43 8.36 -22.80
N LYS A 32 4.15 7.07 -22.67
CA LYS A 32 3.70 6.43 -21.44
C LYS A 32 4.53 5.18 -21.18
N ILE A 33 4.96 4.97 -19.94
CA ILE A 33 5.78 3.83 -19.52
C ILE A 33 5.15 3.10 -18.34
N MET A 34 5.24 1.77 -18.32
CA MET A 34 4.77 0.90 -17.23
C MET A 34 5.94 0.41 -16.37
N HIS A 35 5.62 -0.08 -15.18
CA HIS A 35 6.61 -0.70 -14.31
C HIS A 35 7.29 -1.89 -15.00
N GLY A 36 8.62 -1.89 -15.04
CA GLY A 36 9.43 -2.94 -15.66
C GLY A 36 9.61 -2.77 -17.17
N GLU A 37 9.02 -1.74 -17.78
CA GLU A 37 9.27 -1.41 -19.18
C GLU A 37 10.56 -0.59 -19.34
N GLU A 38 11.18 -0.80 -20.50
CA GLU A 38 12.30 -0.01 -21.02
C GLU A 38 11.90 0.55 -22.38
N LEU A 39 12.15 1.84 -22.59
CA LEU A 39 11.78 2.54 -23.82
C LEU A 39 12.94 3.41 -24.31
N THR A 40 13.23 3.31 -25.60
CA THR A 40 14.14 4.23 -26.28
C THR A 40 13.31 5.23 -27.09
N LEU A 41 13.58 6.52 -26.90
CA LEU A 41 12.85 7.60 -27.56
C LEU A 41 13.84 8.56 -28.21
N ASN A 42 13.52 8.99 -29.43
CA ASN A 42 14.19 10.11 -30.07
C ASN A 42 13.41 11.39 -29.74
N ILE A 43 14.08 12.34 -29.09
CA ILE A 43 13.53 13.65 -28.77
C ILE A 43 14.23 14.74 -29.57
N ASP A 44 13.51 15.82 -29.79
CA ASP A 44 14.05 17.00 -30.43
C ASP A 44 15.07 17.72 -29.53
N SER A 45 16.02 18.39 -30.17
CA SER A 45 17.11 19.07 -29.47
C SER A 45 16.63 20.28 -28.65
N ASP A 46 15.41 20.78 -28.87
CA ASP A 46 14.79 21.87 -28.10
C ASP A 46 14.12 21.42 -26.79
N ILE A 47 14.00 20.11 -26.56
CA ILE A 47 13.46 19.56 -25.33
C ILE A 47 14.57 19.55 -24.27
N GLU A 48 14.46 20.46 -23.30
CA GLU A 48 15.43 20.60 -22.20
C GLU A 48 15.01 19.86 -20.94
N GLU A 49 13.73 19.54 -20.80
CA GLU A 49 13.17 18.96 -19.58
C GLU A 49 12.14 17.87 -19.90
N VAL A 50 12.13 16.84 -19.04
CA VAL A 50 11.10 15.81 -19.02
C VAL A 50 10.22 16.01 -17.79
N ILE A 51 8.91 16.07 -18.00
CA ILE A 51 7.93 16.18 -16.94
C ILE A 51 7.24 14.82 -16.76
N ILE A 52 7.40 14.24 -15.59
CA ILE A 52 6.80 12.96 -15.23
C ILE A 52 5.53 13.23 -14.43
N LYS A 53 4.44 12.56 -14.76
CA LYS A 53 3.17 12.69 -14.05
C LYS A 53 2.46 11.36 -13.86
N LEU A 54 2.01 11.14 -12.63
CA LEU A 54 1.08 10.07 -12.24
C LEU A 54 0.16 10.61 -11.15
N ASP A 55 -1.12 10.82 -11.48
CA ASP A 55 -2.11 11.42 -10.57
C ASP A 55 -1.62 12.73 -9.93
N PHE A 56 -1.38 12.72 -8.62
CA PHE A 56 -0.88 13.87 -7.86
C PHE A 56 0.65 13.99 -7.90
N TYR A 57 1.37 12.93 -8.27
CA TYR A 57 2.82 12.97 -8.43
C TYR A 57 3.21 13.74 -9.67
N LYS A 58 4.17 14.66 -9.51
CA LYS A 58 4.73 15.43 -10.60
C LYS A 58 6.18 15.79 -10.31
N SER A 59 7.07 15.38 -11.20
CA SER A 59 8.48 15.75 -11.18
C SER A 59 8.92 16.31 -12.53
N VAL A 60 9.87 17.21 -12.48
CA VAL A 60 10.47 17.87 -13.65
C VAL A 60 11.96 17.58 -13.57
N ILE A 61 12.50 16.98 -14.62
CA ILE A 61 13.89 16.51 -14.68
C ILE A 61 14.56 17.18 -15.87
N LYS A 62 15.67 17.87 -15.64
CA LYS A 62 16.45 18.54 -16.69
C LYS A 62 17.31 17.53 -17.43
N ILE A 63 17.23 17.53 -18.75
CA ILE A 63 17.97 16.63 -19.63
C ILE A 63 19.39 17.21 -19.83
N PRO A 64 20.46 16.44 -19.59
CA PRO A 64 21.82 16.89 -19.90
C PRO A 64 22.02 17.08 -21.42
N LYS A 65 23.00 17.88 -21.81
CA LYS A 65 23.28 18.24 -23.21
C LYS A 65 23.95 17.13 -24.05
N ASN A 66 23.82 15.87 -23.64
CA ASN A 66 24.45 14.73 -24.33
C ASN A 66 23.54 14.18 -25.44
N GLU A 67 24.13 13.55 -26.45
CA GLU A 67 23.40 12.95 -27.58
C GLU A 67 22.62 11.70 -27.17
N LYS A 68 23.20 10.87 -26.30
CA LYS A 68 22.58 9.67 -25.74
C LYS A 68 22.55 9.77 -24.22
N VAL A 69 21.38 9.58 -23.63
CA VAL A 69 21.18 9.69 -22.18
C VAL A 69 20.32 8.54 -21.64
N TYR A 70 20.65 8.09 -20.44
CA TYR A 70 19.97 7.01 -19.75
C TYR A 70 19.25 7.57 -18.52
N LEU A 71 17.94 7.38 -18.46
CA LEU A 71 17.04 7.92 -17.44
C LEU A 71 16.37 6.77 -16.68
N GLY A 72 16.76 6.59 -15.41
CA GLY A 72 16.06 5.69 -14.50
C GLY A 72 14.97 6.43 -13.74
N LEU A 73 13.74 5.96 -13.85
CA LEU A 73 12.57 6.47 -13.13
C LEU A 73 12.25 5.59 -11.94
N TYR A 74 12.00 6.21 -10.79
CA TYR A 74 11.79 5.52 -9.53
C TYR A 74 11.02 6.35 -8.52
N MET A 75 10.56 5.69 -7.46
CA MET A 75 10.03 6.37 -6.28
C MET A 75 11.14 6.62 -5.26
N ASP A 76 11.36 7.89 -4.94
CA ASP A 76 12.25 8.35 -3.89
C ASP A 76 11.49 8.46 -2.57
N PHE A 77 11.70 7.49 -1.70
CA PHE A 77 11.20 7.48 -0.34
C PHE A 77 12.18 6.73 0.56
N ARG A 78 12.18 7.07 1.85
CA ARG A 78 12.93 6.31 2.83
C ARG A 78 12.20 4.99 3.07
N ASP A 79 12.87 3.92 2.70
CA ASP A 79 12.37 2.55 2.73
C ASP A 79 12.27 1.97 4.15
N ARG A 80 11.52 2.64 5.04
CA ARG A 80 11.31 2.24 6.44
C ARG A 80 10.02 2.86 7.02
N PHE A 81 9.38 2.14 7.94
CA PHE A 81 8.23 2.67 8.69
C PHE A 81 8.68 3.73 9.72
N PRO A 82 7.93 4.84 9.93
CA PRO A 82 6.74 5.29 9.21
C PRO A 82 7.05 6.19 7.99
N PHE A 83 8.33 6.52 7.79
CA PHE A 83 8.79 7.53 6.82
C PHE A 83 8.36 7.25 5.39
N LYS A 84 8.27 5.98 4.98
CA LYS A 84 7.73 5.56 3.68
C LYS A 84 6.36 6.18 3.36
N TYR A 85 5.45 6.24 4.32
CA TYR A 85 4.10 6.80 4.09
C TYR A 85 4.13 8.31 3.98
N LEU A 86 4.91 8.98 4.81
CA LEU A 86 5.05 10.42 4.77
C LEU A 86 5.72 10.88 3.46
N ASP A 87 6.71 10.13 3.00
CA ASP A 87 7.44 10.44 1.77
C ASP A 87 6.60 10.15 0.52
N THR A 88 5.78 9.09 0.52
CA THR A 88 4.85 8.80 -0.59
C THR A 88 3.71 9.82 -0.74
N LEU A 89 3.42 10.64 0.28
CA LEU A 89 2.50 11.77 0.14
C LEU A 89 3.15 12.98 -0.55
N LYS A 90 4.49 13.01 -0.68
CA LYS A 90 5.19 14.12 -1.33
C LYS A 90 4.98 14.07 -2.84
N ARG A 91 4.65 15.23 -3.42
CA ARG A 91 4.47 15.41 -4.87
C ARG A 91 5.65 14.93 -5.72
N LYS A 92 6.87 15.05 -5.19
CA LYS A 92 8.14 14.68 -5.85
C LYS A 92 8.58 13.23 -5.59
N CYS A 93 7.75 12.41 -4.94
CA CYS A 93 8.13 11.03 -4.64
C CYS A 93 8.40 10.21 -5.91
N LEU A 94 7.58 10.34 -6.96
CA LEU A 94 7.92 9.79 -8.27
C LEU A 94 8.90 10.73 -8.98
N THR A 95 10.14 10.30 -9.19
CA THR A 95 11.22 11.10 -9.77
C THR A 95 12.09 10.24 -10.71
N GLY A 96 13.20 10.79 -11.17
CA GLY A 96 14.18 10.06 -11.95
C GLY A 96 15.54 10.72 -11.89
N ARG A 97 16.57 9.97 -12.28
CA ARG A 97 17.95 10.44 -12.37
C ARG A 97 18.56 9.99 -13.69
N PHE A 98 19.36 10.88 -14.28
CA PHE A 98 20.23 10.49 -15.37
C PHE A 98 21.43 9.71 -14.82
N MET A 99 21.84 8.68 -15.53
CA MET A 99 22.85 7.72 -15.11
C MET A 99 23.72 7.30 -16.30
N THR A 100 24.83 6.62 -16.01
CA THR A 100 25.65 6.01 -17.06
C THR A 100 24.97 4.76 -17.63
N GLU A 101 25.48 4.25 -18.75
CA GLU A 101 24.99 3.00 -19.36
C GLU A 101 25.13 1.82 -18.40
N GLU A 102 26.28 1.69 -17.73
CA GLU A 102 26.53 0.63 -16.76
C GLU A 102 25.56 0.71 -15.57
N GLU A 103 25.29 1.92 -15.05
CA GLU A 103 24.32 2.12 -13.98
C GLU A 103 22.90 1.82 -14.43
N TYR A 104 22.57 2.07 -15.69
CA TYR A 104 21.27 1.81 -16.29
C TYR A 104 21.00 0.31 -16.50
N GLU A 105 21.99 -0.44 -16.96
CA GLU A 105 21.90 -1.90 -17.08
C GLU A 105 21.74 -2.56 -15.72
N ASN A 106 22.49 -2.09 -14.72
CA ASN A 106 22.39 -2.58 -13.35
C ASN A 106 21.24 -1.95 -12.55
N PHE A 107 20.47 -1.04 -13.14
CA PHE A 107 19.33 -0.42 -12.48
C PHE A 107 18.24 -1.47 -12.31
N ASN A 108 18.14 -2.02 -11.11
CA ASN A 108 17.21 -3.07 -10.77
C ASN A 108 16.57 -2.82 -9.39
N LEU A 109 15.63 -3.67 -9.00
CA LEU A 109 14.86 -3.53 -7.76
C LEU A 109 15.71 -3.69 -6.48
N SER A 110 17.01 -4.02 -6.57
CA SER A 110 17.90 -4.07 -5.40
C SER A 110 18.03 -2.73 -4.68
N PHE A 111 17.69 -1.61 -5.35
CA PHE A 111 17.56 -0.29 -4.72
C PHE A 111 16.52 -0.25 -3.58
N TYR A 112 15.53 -1.14 -3.62
CA TYR A 112 14.40 -1.20 -2.68
C TYR A 112 14.58 -2.33 -1.67
N THR A 113 15.66 -2.37 -0.90
CA THR A 113 16.01 -3.56 -0.10
C THR A 113 14.99 -3.95 0.99
N GLU A 114 14.36 -3.00 1.68
CA GLU A 114 13.29 -3.29 2.66
C GLU A 114 11.91 -3.37 1.97
N SER A 115 11.78 -2.69 0.84
CA SER A 115 10.59 -2.55 0.01
C SER A 115 10.32 -3.74 -0.89
N PHE A 116 11.38 -4.46 -1.25
CA PHE A 116 11.37 -5.60 -2.16
C PHE A 116 11.26 -6.93 -1.41
N ARG A 117 10.95 -6.89 -0.10
CA ARG A 117 10.45 -8.07 0.59
C ARG A 117 9.12 -8.42 -0.04
N TRP A 118 9.17 -9.29 -1.06
CA TRP A 118 8.03 -9.99 -1.65
C TRP A 118 7.07 -10.25 -0.52
N VAL A 119 5.95 -9.54 -0.51
CA VAL A 119 4.99 -9.65 0.56
C VAL A 119 4.55 -11.10 0.51
N PRO A 120 4.99 -11.96 1.43
CA PRO A 120 4.76 -13.38 1.25
C PRO A 120 3.26 -13.58 1.25
N LYS A 121 2.75 -14.43 0.34
CA LYS A 121 1.34 -14.79 0.35
C LYS A 121 1.03 -15.27 1.77
N ALA A 122 0.08 -14.62 2.43
CA ALA A 122 -0.11 -14.84 3.85
C ALA A 122 -0.60 -16.26 4.06
N GLY A 123 0.12 -17.06 4.83
CA GLY A 123 -0.56 -18.09 5.62
C GLY A 123 -1.50 -17.36 6.57
N ILE A 124 -2.80 -17.65 6.56
CA ILE A 124 -3.72 -16.96 7.47
C ILE A 124 -3.60 -17.53 8.89
N ASP A 125 -3.52 -16.64 9.88
CA ASP A 125 -3.69 -17.00 11.28
C ASP A 125 -5.18 -17.24 11.58
N LYS A 126 -5.65 -18.46 11.24
CA LYS A 126 -7.06 -18.86 11.38
C LYS A 126 -7.63 -18.60 12.78
N PRO A 127 -6.92 -18.91 13.89
CA PRO A 127 -7.39 -18.55 15.23
C PRO A 127 -7.71 -17.07 15.41
N THR A 128 -6.87 -16.19 14.87
CA THR A 128 -7.08 -14.74 15.02
C THR A 128 -8.23 -14.27 14.13
N VAL A 129 -8.34 -14.76 12.89
CA VAL A 129 -9.51 -14.46 12.04
C VAL A 129 -10.82 -14.94 12.67
N PHE A 130 -10.82 -16.14 13.25
CA PHE A 130 -11.98 -16.69 13.96
C PHE A 130 -12.37 -15.85 15.18
N LEU A 131 -11.39 -15.39 15.97
CA LEU A 131 -11.65 -14.45 17.07
C LEU A 131 -12.30 -13.16 16.56
N GLY A 132 -11.83 -12.62 15.44
CA GLY A 132 -12.42 -11.42 14.84
C GLY A 132 -13.85 -11.62 14.34
N LEU A 133 -14.15 -12.81 13.78
CA LEU A 133 -15.52 -13.17 13.40
C LEU A 133 -16.44 -13.24 14.62
N LEU A 134 -16.00 -13.87 15.72
CA LEU A 134 -16.77 -13.90 16.96
C LEU A 134 -17.03 -12.50 17.53
N LEU A 135 -16.02 -11.62 17.53
CA LEU A 135 -16.19 -10.23 17.96
C LEU A 135 -17.19 -9.49 17.07
N SER A 136 -17.12 -9.69 15.76
CA SER A 136 -18.04 -9.06 14.81
C SER A 136 -19.49 -9.52 15.03
N VAL A 137 -19.71 -10.82 15.26
CA VAL A 137 -21.03 -11.38 15.61
C VAL A 137 -21.51 -10.84 16.96
N ALA A 138 -20.63 -10.75 17.97
CA ALA A 138 -20.98 -10.18 19.27
C ALA A 138 -21.40 -8.71 19.17
N ILE A 139 -20.73 -7.93 18.32
CA ILE A 139 -21.09 -6.53 18.05
C ILE A 139 -22.47 -6.43 17.38
N VAL A 140 -22.77 -7.29 16.40
CA VAL A 140 -24.11 -7.35 15.80
C VAL A 140 -25.17 -7.70 16.86
N ALA A 141 -24.94 -8.73 17.67
CA ALA A 141 -25.86 -9.10 18.75
C ALA A 141 -26.06 -7.94 19.73
N LEU A 142 -24.98 -7.26 20.12
CA LEU A 142 -25.05 -6.10 21.00
C LEU A 142 -25.89 -4.98 20.39
N SER A 143 -25.72 -4.68 19.10
CA SER A 143 -26.52 -3.66 18.42
C SER A 143 -28.02 -3.99 18.41
N ILE A 144 -28.39 -5.27 18.30
CA ILE A 144 -29.79 -5.71 18.33
C ILE A 144 -30.38 -5.59 19.74
N ILE A 145 -29.58 -5.88 20.77
CA ILE A 145 -30.01 -5.82 22.18
C ILE A 145 -30.11 -4.36 22.64
N GLN A 146 -29.20 -3.49 22.19
CA GLN A 146 -29.10 -2.09 22.61
C GLN A 146 -29.90 -1.15 21.69
N GLN A 147 -31.18 -1.44 21.48
CA GLN A 147 -32.03 -0.62 20.58
C GLN A 147 -32.20 0.84 21.03
N GLN A 148 -31.95 1.12 22.31
CA GLN A 148 -32.01 2.47 22.87
C GLN A 148 -30.73 3.29 22.63
N ASN A 149 -29.69 2.68 22.06
CA ASN A 149 -28.43 3.36 21.78
C ASN A 149 -28.59 4.26 20.54
N PRO A 150 -28.32 5.58 20.62
CA PRO A 150 -28.42 6.49 19.48
C PRO A 150 -27.46 6.14 18.33
N HIS A 151 -26.44 5.31 18.58
CA HIS A 151 -25.46 4.87 17.60
C HIS A 151 -25.66 3.42 17.16
N GLN A 152 -26.82 2.81 17.44
CA GLN A 152 -27.12 1.41 17.14
C GLN A 152 -26.78 1.01 15.70
N ASP A 153 -27.21 1.81 14.71
CA ASP A 153 -27.01 1.51 13.29
C ASP A 153 -25.52 1.46 12.94
N ILE A 154 -24.73 2.39 13.47
CA ILE A 154 -23.28 2.43 13.23
C ILE A 154 -22.62 1.19 13.83
N VAL A 155 -22.99 0.81 15.06
CA VAL A 155 -22.49 -0.39 15.73
C VAL A 155 -22.87 -1.65 14.94
N PHE A 156 -24.11 -1.73 14.43
CA PHE A 156 -24.55 -2.81 13.57
C PHE A 156 -23.72 -2.89 12.28
N PHE A 157 -23.51 -1.77 11.59
CA PHE A 157 -22.70 -1.73 10.36
C PHE A 157 -21.25 -2.13 10.59
N ILE A 158 -20.65 -1.73 11.72
CA ILE A 158 -19.32 -2.18 12.11
C ILE A 158 -19.28 -3.71 12.25
N GLY A 159 -20.25 -4.29 12.97
CA GLY A 159 -20.35 -5.73 13.14
C GLY A 159 -20.55 -6.48 11.82
N ALA A 160 -21.54 -6.07 11.01
CA ALA A 160 -21.87 -6.72 9.74
C ALA A 160 -20.73 -6.63 8.71
N SER A 161 -20.11 -5.45 8.57
CA SER A 161 -18.96 -5.28 7.68
C SER A 161 -17.73 -6.06 8.16
N GLY A 162 -17.52 -6.17 9.48
CA GLY A 162 -16.50 -7.02 10.09
C GLY A 162 -16.68 -8.49 9.73
N ILE A 163 -17.91 -9.03 9.80
CA ILE A 163 -18.23 -10.40 9.39
C ILE A 163 -17.87 -10.62 7.93
N ILE A 164 -18.37 -9.76 7.02
CA ILE A 164 -18.13 -9.89 5.58
C ILE A 164 -16.63 -9.83 5.26
N SER A 165 -15.93 -8.83 5.79
CA SER A 165 -14.50 -8.61 5.56
C SER A 165 -13.65 -9.80 6.01
N LEU A 166 -13.89 -10.31 7.23
CA LEU A 166 -13.12 -11.42 7.78
C LEU A 166 -13.50 -12.78 7.16
N ALA A 167 -14.76 -12.96 6.75
CA ALA A 167 -15.18 -14.15 6.02
C ALA A 167 -14.54 -14.19 4.63
N LEU A 168 -14.54 -13.08 3.89
CA LEU A 168 -13.81 -12.98 2.61
C LEU A 168 -12.34 -13.30 2.79
N LEU A 169 -11.72 -12.77 3.84
CA LEU A 169 -10.32 -13.05 4.17
C LEU A 169 -10.09 -14.55 4.44
N TYR A 170 -11.02 -15.23 5.13
CA TYR A 170 -10.95 -16.68 5.35
C TYR A 170 -11.07 -17.49 4.05
N PHE A 171 -11.97 -17.10 3.13
CA PHE A 171 -12.20 -17.81 1.86
C PHE A 171 -11.11 -17.51 0.81
N GLU A 172 -10.57 -16.29 0.77
CA GLU A 172 -9.57 -15.84 -0.20
C GLU A 172 -8.13 -15.99 0.31
N LYS A 173 -7.91 -16.87 1.28
CA LYS A 173 -6.68 -16.98 2.07
C LYS A 173 -5.36 -17.03 1.28
N ASP A 174 -5.36 -17.65 0.10
CA ASP A 174 -4.16 -17.85 -0.71
C ASP A 174 -3.95 -16.74 -1.76
N LYS A 175 -4.87 -15.77 -1.81
CA LYS A 175 -4.87 -14.63 -2.76
C LYS A 175 -4.53 -13.30 -2.09
N VAL A 176 -4.56 -13.23 -0.76
CA VAL A 176 -4.36 -11.99 -0.01
C VAL A 176 -2.88 -11.81 0.36
N GLU A 177 -2.34 -10.64 0.00
CA GLU A 177 -0.98 -10.25 0.40
C GLU A 177 -0.90 -10.03 1.91
N LEU A 178 0.21 -10.43 2.56
CA LEU A 178 0.42 -10.24 4.01
C LEU A 178 0.26 -8.78 4.48
N TYR A 179 0.59 -7.83 3.63
CA TYR A 179 0.40 -6.40 3.90
C TYR A 179 -1.08 -6.05 4.01
N ASP A 180 -1.88 -6.47 3.02
CA ASP A 180 -3.34 -6.28 3.01
C ASP A 180 -4.01 -7.03 4.15
N TYR A 181 -3.56 -8.26 4.43
CA TYR A 181 -3.99 -9.03 5.60
C TYR A 181 -3.76 -8.23 6.89
N ARG A 182 -2.53 -7.74 7.12
CA ARG A 182 -2.18 -6.96 8.33
C ARG A 182 -3.07 -5.72 8.46
N ASN A 183 -3.25 -4.97 7.38
CA ASN A 183 -4.04 -3.74 7.40
C ASN A 183 -5.53 -4.03 7.67
N ARG A 184 -6.10 -5.08 7.06
CA ARG A 184 -7.49 -5.51 7.32
C ARG A 184 -7.70 -5.93 8.77
N MET A 185 -6.74 -6.66 9.36
CA MET A 185 -6.81 -7.05 10.76
C MET A 185 -6.71 -5.84 11.70
N ILE A 186 -5.77 -4.92 11.48
CA ILE A 186 -5.67 -3.69 12.30
C ILE A 186 -6.94 -2.85 12.16
N ALA A 187 -7.45 -2.64 10.95
CA ALA A 187 -8.67 -1.87 10.71
C ALA A 187 -9.89 -2.50 11.41
N SER A 188 -10.01 -3.84 11.37
CA SER A 188 -11.08 -4.55 12.09
C SER A 188 -10.96 -4.35 13.61
N GLY A 189 -9.76 -4.45 14.16
CA GLY A 189 -9.51 -4.19 15.58
C GLY A 189 -9.85 -2.76 16.01
N CYS A 190 -9.45 -1.76 15.23
CA CYS A 190 -9.83 -0.36 15.46
C CYS A 190 -11.35 -0.17 15.40
N SER A 191 -12.02 -0.87 14.48
CA SER A 191 -13.48 -0.81 14.35
C SER A 191 -14.16 -1.45 15.58
N PHE A 192 -13.62 -2.52 16.14
CA PHE A 192 -14.13 -3.12 17.39
C PHE A 192 -13.99 -2.18 18.58
N ILE A 193 -12.85 -1.47 18.69
CA ILE A 193 -12.65 -0.45 19.72
C ILE A 193 -13.69 0.67 19.54
N LEU A 194 -13.89 1.15 18.31
CA LEU A 194 -14.89 2.17 18.02
C LEU A 194 -16.31 1.70 18.38
N ALA A 195 -16.69 0.46 18.06
CA ALA A 195 -17.97 -0.11 18.46
C ALA A 195 -18.12 -0.16 19.97
N GLY A 196 -17.07 -0.49 20.72
CA GLY A 196 -17.06 -0.46 22.18
C GLY A 196 -17.26 0.95 22.75
N LEU A 197 -16.64 1.97 22.14
CA LEU A 197 -16.82 3.38 22.54
C LEU A 197 -18.22 3.90 22.23
N LEU A 198 -18.85 3.40 21.16
CA LEU A 198 -20.20 3.78 20.76
C LEU A 198 -21.30 2.99 21.49
N ALA A 199 -20.95 1.95 22.26
CA ALA A 199 -21.88 1.15 23.08
C ALA A 199 -22.32 1.90 24.35
N SER A 200 -23.01 3.03 24.17
CA SER A 200 -23.37 4.00 25.22
C SER A 200 -24.29 3.44 26.32
N SER A 201 -25.10 2.42 26.02
CA SER A 201 -26.08 1.87 26.96
C SER A 201 -25.50 0.87 27.96
N SER A 202 -24.26 0.42 27.80
CA SER A 202 -23.61 -0.50 28.75
C SER A 202 -22.11 -0.29 28.81
N LEU A 203 -21.65 0.40 29.86
CA LEU A 203 -20.24 0.68 30.11
C LEU A 203 -19.39 -0.61 30.18
N SER A 204 -19.91 -1.67 30.80
CA SER A 204 -19.21 -2.94 30.94
C SER A 204 -19.04 -3.67 29.61
N ALA A 205 -20.10 -3.72 28.79
CA ALA A 205 -20.02 -4.33 27.45
C ALA A 205 -19.10 -3.52 26.52
N GLY A 206 -19.19 -2.19 26.56
CA GLY A 206 -18.32 -1.29 25.80
C GLY A 206 -16.84 -1.42 26.20
N ALA A 207 -16.55 -1.42 27.50
CA ALA A 207 -15.19 -1.60 28.01
C ALA A 207 -14.59 -2.97 27.63
N LEU A 208 -15.39 -4.03 27.71
CA LEU A 208 -14.97 -5.38 27.29
C LEU A 208 -14.62 -5.41 25.80
N LEU A 209 -15.44 -4.80 24.93
CA LEU A 209 -15.16 -4.71 23.49
C LEU A 209 -13.89 -3.93 23.19
N VAL A 210 -13.61 -2.84 23.92
CA VAL A 210 -12.37 -2.07 23.79
C VAL A 210 -11.16 -2.95 24.14
N VAL A 211 -11.19 -3.64 25.29
CA VAL A 211 -10.09 -4.52 25.73
C VAL A 211 -9.86 -5.67 24.74
N LEU A 212 -10.94 -6.29 24.25
CA LEU A 212 -10.86 -7.36 23.26
C LEU A 212 -10.37 -6.85 21.91
N GLY A 213 -10.76 -5.63 21.51
CA GLY A 213 -10.26 -4.97 20.30
C GLY A 213 -8.75 -4.72 20.36
N PHE A 214 -8.23 -4.20 21.48
CA PHE A 214 -6.79 -4.06 21.68
C PHE A 214 -6.06 -5.40 21.67
N THR A 215 -6.62 -6.41 22.34
CA THR A 215 -6.06 -7.76 22.39
C THR A 215 -6.02 -8.39 20.99
N PHE A 216 -7.08 -8.18 20.19
CA PHE A 216 -7.15 -8.62 18.81
C PHE A 216 -6.08 -7.97 17.93
N ILE A 217 -5.85 -6.66 18.07
CA ILE A 217 -4.77 -5.96 17.36
C ILE A 217 -3.40 -6.54 17.75
N LEU A 218 -3.13 -6.68 19.05
CA LEU A 218 -1.86 -7.21 19.54
C LEU A 218 -1.61 -8.63 19.02
N ARG A 219 -2.63 -9.49 19.08
CA ARG A 219 -2.57 -10.86 18.57
C ARG A 219 -2.36 -10.88 17.06
N SER A 220 -3.03 -10.00 16.32
CA SER A 220 -2.88 -9.88 14.87
C SER A 220 -1.46 -9.46 14.48
N VAL A 221 -0.88 -8.47 15.18
CA VAL A 221 0.49 -8.02 14.94
C VAL A 221 1.49 -9.14 15.27
N ALA A 222 1.29 -9.86 16.37
CA ALA A 222 2.13 -11.01 16.75
C ALA A 222 2.01 -12.16 15.74
N GLY A 223 0.80 -12.46 15.27
CA GLY A 223 0.53 -13.47 14.23
C GLY A 223 1.19 -13.11 12.91
N VAL A 224 1.08 -11.86 12.46
CA VAL A 224 1.76 -11.36 11.26
C VAL A 224 3.28 -11.50 11.39
N LYS A 225 3.86 -11.20 12.56
CA LYS A 225 5.30 -11.38 12.79
C LYS A 225 5.72 -12.85 12.69
N ARG A 226 4.91 -13.78 13.20
CA ARG A 226 5.17 -15.23 13.07
C ARG A 226 5.09 -15.70 11.62
N LEU A 227 4.06 -15.27 10.89
CA LEU A 227 3.87 -15.60 9.47
C LEU A 227 5.00 -15.04 8.61
N PHE A 228 5.43 -13.82 8.91
CA PHE A 228 6.58 -13.19 8.26
C PHE A 228 7.88 -13.96 8.52
N ASN A 229 8.13 -14.39 9.76
CA ASN A 229 9.30 -15.20 10.09
C ASN A 229 9.27 -16.57 9.41
N ALA A 230 8.10 -17.22 9.34
CA ALA A 230 7.94 -18.52 8.68
C ALA A 230 8.20 -18.44 7.17
N ALA A 231 7.76 -17.37 6.52
CA ALA A 231 7.95 -17.18 5.08
C ALA A 231 9.38 -16.79 4.68
N ASN A 232 10.22 -16.30 5.61
CA ASN A 232 11.65 -16.03 5.35
C ASN A 232 12.55 -17.25 5.64
N LEU A 233 11.99 -18.34 6.17
CA LEU A 233 12.71 -19.60 6.43
C LEU A 233 12.57 -20.61 5.29
N THR A 234 11.80 -20.26 4.25
CA THR A 234 11.58 -21.02 3.00
C THR A 234 12.14 -20.25 1.83
#